data_AF-A0A1Q8JG43-F1
#
_entry.id   AF-A0A1Q8JG43-F1
#
_cell.length_a   1.000
_cell.length_b   1.000
_cell.length_c   1.000
_cell.angle_alpha   90.00
_cell.angle_beta   90.00
_cell.angle_gamma   90.00
#
_symmetry.space_group_name_H-M   'P 1'
#
loop_
_entity.id
_entity.type
_entity.pdbx_description
1 polymer ?
#
loop_
_entity_poly.entity_id
_entity_poly.type
_entity_poly.pdbx_seq_one_letter_code
_entity_poly.pdbx_strand_id
1 'polypeptide(L)' 'MAEAFNSLFKAELIRNKGPWAGISDLELAVAEYVDWYNHRRLHGELGFVPPVEYEIHNATTTTARQPAGA' A
#
# COMPACT_ATOMS: atom_id res chain seq x y z
N MET A 1 -10.24 5.66 -3.69
CA MET A 1 -8.95 5.13 -3.16
C MET A 1 -8.46 3.91 -3.92
N ALA A 2 -9.27 2.87 -4.09
CA ALA A 2 -8.87 1.65 -4.83
C ALA A 2 -8.51 1.90 -6.32
N GLU A 3 -9.17 2.85 -6.98
CA GLU A 3 -8.94 3.14 -8.41
C GLU A 3 -7.57 3.78 -8.70
N ALA A 4 -7.12 4.67 -7.82
CA ALA A 4 -5.80 5.30 -7.91
C ALA A 4 -4.68 4.27 -7.67
N PHE A 5 -4.86 3.41 -6.67
CA PHE A 5 -3.94 2.29 -6.41
C PHE A 5 -3.86 1.31 -7.58
N ASN A 6 -5.00 0.92 -8.16
CA ASN A 6 -5.05 -0.01 -9.29
C ASN A 6 -4.36 0.55 -10.54
N SER A 7 -4.56 1.84 -10.83
CA SER A 7 -3.92 2.52 -11.96
C SER A 7 -2.39 2.53 -11.82
N LEU A 8 -1.92 2.80 -10.61
CA LEU A 8 -0.51 2.81 -10.26
C LEU A 8 0.10 1.39 -10.28
N PHE A 9 -0.57 0.41 -9.68
CA PHE A 9 -0.18 -1.00 -9.71
C PHE A 9 0.02 -1.52 -11.14
N LYS A 10 -0.92 -1.20 -12.04
CA LYS A 10 -0.80 -1.57 -13.46
C LYS A 10 0.36 -0.87 -14.16
N ALA A 11 0.68 0.38 -13.80
CA ALA A 11 1.77 1.12 -14.40
C ALA A 11 3.15 0.62 -13.91
N GLU A 12 3.35 0.53 -12.60
CA GLU A 12 4.63 0.20 -11.99
C GLU A 12 4.98 -1.29 -12.08
N LEU A 13 3.99 -2.17 -11.87
CA LEU A 13 4.22 -3.61 -11.89
C LEU A 13 4.02 -4.18 -13.30
N ILE A 14 2.81 -4.08 -13.84
CA ILE A 14 2.45 -4.82 -15.06
C ILE A 14 3.17 -4.28 -16.30
N ARG A 15 3.29 -2.95 -16.45
CA ARG A 15 3.91 -2.33 -17.63
C ARG A 15 5.42 -2.17 -17.50
N ASN A 16 5.94 -1.88 -16.31
CA ASN A 16 7.36 -1.53 -16.13
C ASN A 16 8.26 -2.72 -15.77
N LYS A 17 7.71 -3.79 -15.19
CA LYS A 17 8.49 -4.97 -14.77
C LYS A 17 8.26 -6.23 -15.62
N GLY A 18 7.29 -6.18 -16.55
CA GLY A 18 7.08 -7.25 -17.52
C GLY A 18 8.13 -7.25 -18.63
N PRO A 19 8.16 -8.29 -19.49
CA PRO A 19 7.20 -9.39 -19.58
C PRO A 19 7.44 -10.52 -18.55
N TRP A 20 6.35 -11.11 -18.06
CA TRP A 20 6.36 -12.16 -17.04
C TRP A 20 6.38 -13.54 -17.68
N ALA A 21 7.17 -14.47 -17.13
CA ALA A 21 7.29 -15.82 -17.67
C ALA A 21 6.05 -16.70 -17.39
N GLY A 22 5.26 -16.35 -16.38
CA GLY A 22 4.05 -17.07 -15.99
C GLY A 22 3.39 -16.49 -14.73
N ILE A 23 2.31 -17.14 -14.28
CA ILE A 23 1.52 -16.67 -13.14
C ILE A 23 2.33 -16.67 -11.85
N SER A 24 3.18 -17.67 -11.61
CA SER A 24 3.99 -17.76 -10.39
C SER A 24 5.02 -16.63 -10.25
N ASP A 25 5.59 -16.18 -11.37
CA ASP A 25 6.52 -15.06 -11.43
C ASP A 25 5.80 -13.73 -11.14
N LEU A 26 4.56 -13.61 -11.66
CA LEU A 26 3.68 -12.49 -11.33
C LEU A 26 3.25 -12.49 -9.85
N GLU A 27 2.91 -13.64 -9.27
CA GLU A 27 2.52 -13.74 -7.85
C GLU A 27 3.66 -13.31 -6.92
N LEU A 28 4.90 -13.74 -7.20
CA LEU A 28 6.07 -13.31 -6.45
C LEU A 28 6.28 -11.80 -6.59
N ALA A 29 6.22 -11.28 -7.81
CA ALA A 29 6.39 -9.85 -8.06
C ALA A 29 5.30 -8.99 -7.42
N VAL A 30 4.06 -9.49 -7.32
CA VAL A 30 2.98 -8.85 -6.58
C VAL A 30 3.27 -8.83 -5.09
N ALA A 31 3.73 -9.94 -4.51
CA ALA A 31 4.08 -10.00 -3.09
C ALA A 31 5.20 -8.99 -2.74
N GLU A 32 6.25 -8.93 -3.56
CA GLU A 32 7.33 -7.95 -3.40
C GLU A 32 6.85 -6.50 -3.59
N TYR A 33 5.96 -6.27 -4.56
CA TYR A 33 5.38 -4.95 -4.79
C TYR A 33 4.54 -4.48 -3.60
N VAL A 34 3.73 -5.37 -3.03
CA VAL A 34 2.89 -5.08 -1.85
C VAL A 34 3.76 -4.83 -0.61
N ASP A 35 4.81 -5.61 -0.39
CA ASP A 35 5.78 -5.36 0.69
C ASP A 35 6.42 -3.98 0.54
N TRP A 36 6.98 -3.68 -0.64
CA TRP A 36 7.59 -2.40 -0.91
C TRP A 36 6.60 -1.24 -0.76
N TYR A 37 5.39 -1.38 -1.31
CA TYR A 37 4.35 -0.36 -1.21
C TYR A 37 3.97 -0.06 0.23
N ASN A 38 3.76 -1.09 1.05
CA ASN A 38 3.28 -0.92 2.42
C ASN A 38 4.37 -0.56 3.43
N HIS A 39 5.61 -1.02 3.24
CA HIS A 39 6.67 -0.87 4.24
C HIS A 39 7.77 0.11 3.84
N ARG A 40 7.93 0.43 2.55
CA ARG A 40 9.10 1.19 2.06
C ARG A 40 8.74 2.40 1.21
N ARG A 41 7.52 2.46 0.68
CA ARG A 41 7.10 3.56 -0.20
C ARG A 41 6.77 4.79 0.62
N LEU A 42 7.59 5.81 0.45
CA LEU A 42 7.39 7.11 1.09
C LEU A 42 6.32 7.89 0.32
N HIS A 43 5.18 8.14 0.97
CA HIS A 43 4.12 8.96 0.39
C HIS A 43 4.25 10.40 0.87
N GLY A 44 4.53 11.33 -0.05
CA GLY A 44 4.63 12.75 0.26
C GLY A 44 3.34 13.34 0.85
N GLU A 45 2.18 12.85 0.41
CA GLU A 45 0.86 13.24 0.94
C GLU A 45 0.58 12.69 2.36
N LEU A 46 1.30 11.65 2.79
CA LEU A 46 1.20 11.08 4.14
C LEU A 46 2.27 11.62 5.09
N GLY A 47 3.14 12.54 4.64
CA GLY A 47 4.23 13.10 5.46
C GLY A 47 5.53 12.31 5.41
N PHE A 48 5.84 11.66 4.29
CA PHE A 48 7.04 10.81 4.11
C PHE A 48 7.10 9.61 5.06
N VAL A 49 5.95 9.05 5.41
CA VAL A 49 5.87 7.79 6.14
C VAL A 49 5.25 6.71 5.26
N PRO A 50 5.64 5.44 5.42
CA PRO A 50 5.01 4.35 4.71
C PRO A 50 3.54 4.17 5.17
N PRO A 51 2.67 3.61 4.31
CA PRO A 51 1.24 3.46 4.60
C PRO A 51 0.95 2.76 5.93
N VAL A 52 1.73 1.73 6.27
CA VAL A 52 1.57 0.98 7.53
C VAL A 52 1.75 1.88 8.77
N GLU A 53 2.72 2.80 8.74
CA GLU A 53 2.98 3.73 9.84
C GLU A 53 1.88 4.81 9.93
N TYR A 54 1.30 5.18 8.79
CA TYR A 54 0.15 6.09 8.75
C TYR A 54 -1.13 5.44 9.29
N GLU A 55 -1.37 4.16 8.97
CA GLU A 55 -2.51 3.40 9.50
C GLU A 55 -2.39 3.18 11.02
N ILE A 56 -1.18 2.90 11.52
CA ILE A 56 -0.92 2.76 12.97
C ILE A 56 -1.22 4.07 13.71
N HIS A 57 -0.76 5.23 13.22
CA HIS A 57 -1.04 6.53 13.83
C HIS A 57 -2.53 6.91 13.79
N ASN A 58 -3.26 6.58 12.72
CA ASN A 58 -4.69 6.83 12.61
C ASN A 58 -5.57 5.87 13.43
N ALA A 59 -5.13 4.62 13.63
CA ALA A 59 -5.82 3.66 14.49
C ALA A 59 -5.83 4.10 15.96
N THR A 60 -4.73 4.71 16.44
CA THR A 60 -4.67 5.34 17.78
C THR A 60 -5.59 6.55 17.91
N THR A 61 -5.73 7.35 16.85
CA THR A 61 -6.59 8.55 16.87
C THR A 61 -8.08 8.21 16.77
N THR A 62 -8.42 7.13 16.06
CA THR A 62 -9.80 6.65 15.92
C THR A 62 -10.28 5.95 17.20
N THR A 63 -9.41 5.16 17.85
CA THR A 63 -9.75 4.49 19.12
C THR A 63 -9.89 5.48 20.28
N ALA A 64 -9.11 6.57 20.30
CA ALA A 64 -9.24 7.62 21.31
C ALA A 64 -10.48 8.53 21.13
N ARG A 65 -11.17 8.48 19.98
CA ARG A 65 -12.34 9.32 19.68
C ARG A 65 -13.69 8.65 19.96
N GLN A 66 -13.71 7.38 20.35
CA GLN A 66 -14.92 6.75 20.88
C GLN A 66 -14.88 6.74 22.41
N PRO A 67 -15.46 7.74 23.10
CA PRO A 67 -15.86 7.50 24.49
C PRO A 67 -16.93 6.41 24.46
N ALA A 68 -16.68 5.36 25.25
CA ALA A 68 -17.73 4.47 25.69
C ALA A 68 -18.80 5.31 26.41
N GLY A 69 -20.05 5.25 25.96
CA GLY A 69 -21.21 5.87 26.60
C GLY A 69 -22.26 6.22 25.55
N ALA A 70 -23.51 5.76 25.63
CA ALA A 70 -24.25 5.02 26.65
C ALA A 70 -25.39 4.25 25.96
#